data_AF-C5KH86-F1
#
_entry.id   AF-C5KH86-F1
#
_cell.length_a   1.000
_cell.length_b   1.000
_cell.length_c   1.000
_cell.angle_alpha   90.00
_cell.angle_beta   90.00
_cell.angle_gamma   90.00
#
_symmetry.space_group_name_H-M   'P 1'
#
loop_
_entity.id
_entity.type
_entity.pdbx_description
1 polymer ?
#
loop_
_entity_poly.entity_id
_entity_poly.type
_entity_poly.pdbx_seq_one_letter_code
_entity_poly.pdbx_strand_id
1 'polypeptide(L)' 'GCSHGAAGASDYCVTHGGGKRCTVPQCSKATCGKSDRCFEHGGGRRCGHLGCNRGAVGITEYCIRHGGGKRC' A
#
# COMPACT_ATOMS: atom_id res chain seq x y z
N GLY A 1 17.74 12.05 -17.22
CA GLY A 1 17.55 10.73 -16.59
C GLY A 1 17.48 10.94 -15.10
N CYS A 2 16.50 10.34 -14.42
CA CYS A 2 16.31 10.54 -12.99
C CYS A 2 17.31 9.70 -12.18
N SER A 3 17.97 10.35 -11.23
CA SER A 3 19.01 9.80 -10.34
C SER A 3 18.46 9.05 -9.13
N HIS A 4 17.13 8.92 -9.01
CA HIS A 4 16.52 8.09 -7.98
C HIS A 4 16.52 6.62 -8.42
N GLY A 5 17.01 5.74 -7.55
CA GLY A 5 17.08 4.30 -7.80
C GLY A 5 15.71 3.70 -8.13
N ALA A 6 15.73 2.73 -9.04
CA ALA A 6 14.57 1.91 -9.38
C ALA A 6 14.01 1.22 -8.12
N ALA A 7 12.69 1.28 -7.93
CA ALA A 7 12.04 0.64 -6.79
C ALA A 7 11.55 -0.76 -7.18
N GLY A 8 12.40 -1.77 -6.97
CA GLY A 8 12.07 -3.18 -7.21
C GLY A 8 12.28 -3.61 -8.66
N ALA A 9 11.38 -4.45 -9.18
CA ALA A 9 11.50 -5.12 -10.48
C ALA A 9 11.14 -4.26 -11.71
N SER A 10 11.02 -2.95 -11.55
CA SER A 10 10.74 -2.03 -12.67
C SER A 10 11.87 -1.02 -12.82
N ASP A 11 12.27 -0.75 -14.06
CA ASP A 11 13.34 0.19 -14.43
C ASP A 11 13.05 1.67 -14.11
N TYR A 12 11.90 1.96 -13.51
CA TYR A 12 11.47 3.30 -13.14
C TYR A 12 11.59 3.51 -11.64
N CYS A 13 11.95 4.72 -11.22
CA CYS A 13 11.93 5.14 -9.81
C CYS A 13 10.49 5.35 -9.32
N VAL A 14 10.26 5.30 -8.00
CA VAL A 14 8.93 5.44 -7.37
C VAL A 14 8.13 6.63 -7.92
N THR A 15 8.81 7.75 -8.15
CA THR A 15 8.22 8.98 -8.69
C THR A 15 7.92 8.93 -10.19
N HIS A 16 8.61 8.07 -10.95
CA HIS A 16 8.43 7.87 -12.39
C HIS A 16 7.65 6.60 -12.74
N GLY A 17 6.93 6.01 -11.78
CA GLY A 17 6.10 4.82 -11.99
C GLY A 17 6.75 3.51 -11.57
N GLY A 18 7.82 3.58 -10.79
CA GLY A 18 8.44 2.45 -10.12
C GLY A 18 7.59 1.87 -9.02
N GLY A 19 7.32 0.57 -9.08
CA GLY A 19 6.48 -0.14 -8.12
C GLY A 19 5.19 -0.70 -8.71
N LYS A 20 4.58 -1.65 -8.01
CA LYS A 20 3.34 -2.30 -8.45
C LYS A 20 2.21 -1.28 -8.53
N ARG A 21 1.52 -1.25 -9.67
CA ARG A 21 0.33 -0.40 -9.93
C ARG A 21 -0.94 -1.19 -9.63
N CYS A 22 -2.00 -0.50 -9.27
CA CYS A 22 -3.31 -1.11 -9.12
C CYS A 22 -3.71 -1.82 -10.42
N THR A 23 -4.19 -3.05 -10.32
CA THR A 23 -4.73 -3.84 -11.45
C THR A 23 -6.09 -3.34 -11.93
N VAL A 24 -6.71 -2.38 -11.23
CA VAL A 24 -8.00 -1.81 -11.64
C VAL A 24 -7.79 -0.90 -12.86
N PRO A 25 -8.53 -1.12 -13.97
CA PRO A 25 -8.46 -0.27 -15.15
C PRO A 25 -8.82 1.18 -14.77
N GLN A 26 -8.09 2.15 -15.31
CA GLN A 26 -8.17 3.58 -14.95
C GLN A 26 -7.67 3.95 -13.54
N CYS A 27 -7.06 3.03 -12.78
CA CYS A 27 -6.46 3.34 -11.49
C CYS A 27 -4.93 3.48 -11.59
N SER A 28 -4.42 4.71 -11.58
CA SER A 28 -2.97 4.99 -11.58
C SER A 28 -2.33 4.96 -10.19
N LYS A 29 -3.07 4.54 -9.15
CA LYS A 29 -2.57 4.50 -7.78
C LYS A 29 -1.55 3.37 -7.61
N ALA A 30 -0.50 3.65 -6.83
CA ALA A 30 0.44 2.63 -6.40
C ALA A 30 -0.24 1.62 -5.48
N THR A 31 0.16 0.35 -5.58
CA THR A 31 -0.21 -0.65 -4.58
C THR A 31 0.77 -0.59 -3.42
N CYS A 32 0.28 -0.96 -2.24
CA CYS A 32 1.12 -1.02 -1.06
C CYS A 32 1.53 -2.47 -0.81
N GLY A 33 2.82 -2.76 -0.93
CA GLY A 33 3.39 -4.09 -0.64
C GLY A 33 3.08 -5.12 -1.74
N LYS A 34 2.64 -6.32 -1.32
CA LYS A 34 2.42 -7.47 -2.22
C LYS A 34 1.05 -7.49 -2.91
N SER A 35 0.12 -6.59 -2.55
CA SER A 35 -1.21 -6.59 -3.13
C SER A 35 -1.19 -6.04 -4.56
N ASP A 36 -2.04 -6.58 -5.42
CA ASP A 36 -2.18 -6.12 -6.81
C ASP A 36 -3.19 -4.98 -6.96
N ARG A 37 -3.77 -4.51 -5.84
CA ARG A 37 -4.72 -3.38 -5.79
C ARG A 37 -4.17 -2.25 -4.92
N CYS A 38 -4.65 -1.03 -5.13
CA CYS A 38 -4.28 0.14 -4.31
C CYS A 38 -5.15 0.23 -3.04
N PHE A 39 -4.78 1.11 -2.10
CA PHE A 39 -5.48 1.27 -0.81
C PHE A 39 -7.01 1.43 -0.92
N GLU A 40 -7.46 2.15 -1.95
CA GLU A 40 -8.88 2.40 -2.20
C GLU A 40 -9.60 1.16 -2.76
N HIS A 41 -8.91 0.41 -3.62
CA HIS A 41 -9.43 -0.80 -4.26
C HIS A 41 -9.18 -2.08 -3.44
N GLY A 42 -8.94 -1.98 -2.13
CA GLY A 42 -8.73 -3.13 -1.25
C GLY A 42 -7.29 -3.66 -1.20
N GLY A 43 -6.34 -2.84 -1.62
CA GLY A 43 -4.91 -3.07 -1.48
C GLY A 43 -4.35 -2.73 -0.10
N GLY A 44 -3.24 -3.38 0.25
CA GLY A 44 -2.62 -3.28 1.57
C GLY A 44 -3.41 -4.00 2.67
N ARG A 45 -2.81 -4.12 3.85
CA ARG A 45 -3.48 -4.74 5.01
C ARG A 45 -4.54 -3.80 5.55
N ARG A 46 -5.79 -4.25 5.64
CA ARG A 46 -6.93 -3.50 6.18
C ARG A 46 -7.15 -3.85 7.64
N CYS A 47 -7.77 -2.94 8.38
CA CYS A 47 -8.18 -3.20 9.75
C CYS A 47 -9.19 -4.37 9.77
N GLY A 48 -8.90 -5.44 10.50
CA GLY A 48 -9.80 -6.59 10.70
C GLY A 48 -11.05 -6.29 11.55
N HIS A 49 -11.32 -5.01 11.85
CA HIS A 49 -12.50 -4.63 12.64
C HIS A 49 -13.70 -4.45 11.71
N LEU A 50 -14.83 -5.07 12.06
CA LEU A 50 -16.09 -4.96 11.31
C LEU A 50 -16.47 -3.49 11.08
N GLY A 51 -16.70 -3.12 9.82
CA GLY A 51 -17.01 -1.74 9.43
C GLY A 51 -15.82 -0.77 9.41
N CYS A 52 -14.58 -1.23 9.60
CA CYS A 52 -13.40 -0.37 9.55
C CYS A 52 -12.71 -0.38 8.18
N ASN A 53 -12.78 0.76 7.48
CA ASN A 53 -12.09 0.98 6.21
C ASN A 53 -10.67 1.56 6.36
N ARG A 54 -10.09 1.51 7.55
CA ARG A 54 -8.73 2.03 7.80
C ARG A 54 -7.67 0.96 7.50
N GLY A 55 -6.46 1.40 7.18
CA GLY A 55 -5.31 0.52 7.03
C GLY A 55 -4.84 -0.03 8.38
N ALA A 56 -4.40 -1.28 8.38
CA ALA A 56 -3.78 -1.91 9.53
C ALA A 56 -2.32 -1.45 9.69
N VAL A 57 -1.95 -1.03 10.90
CA VAL A 57 -0.65 -0.40 11.18
C VAL A 57 0.21 -1.34 12.02
N GLY A 58 1.49 -1.51 11.66
CA GLY A 58 2.45 -2.29 12.45
C GLY A 58 2.47 -3.78 12.10
N ILE A 59 2.53 -4.68 13.08
CA ILE A 59 2.41 -6.13 12.85
C ILE A 59 0.96 -6.62 12.92
N THR A 60 0.11 -5.87 13.62
CA THR A 60 -1.28 -6.22 13.85
C THR A 60 -2.13 -6.03 12.60
N GLU A 61 -3.22 -6.78 12.51
CA GLU A 61 -4.29 -6.61 11.54
C GLU A 61 -5.23 -5.44 11.84
N TYR A 62 -4.97 -4.64 12.87
CA TYR A 62 -5.84 -3.53 13.26
C TYR A 62 -5.24 -2.17 12.90
N CYS A 63 -6.10 -1.17 12.72
CA CYS A 63 -5.67 0.23 12.56
C CYS A 63 -5.28 0.84 13.91
N ILE A 64 -4.64 2.01 13.89
CA ILE A 64 -4.22 2.71 15.13
C ILE A 64 -5.34 2.89 16.16
N ARG A 65 -6.60 3.06 15.71
CA ARG A 65 -7.76 3.19 16.60
C ARG A 65 -8.23 1.86 17.19
N HIS A 66 -8.03 0.75 16.50
CA HIS A 66 -8.50 -0.57 16.92
C HIS A 66 -7.38 -1.44 17.50
N GLY A 67 -6.30 -0.80 17.97
CA GLY A 67 -5.19 -1.49 18.64
C GLY A 67 -3.99 -1.79 17.76
N GLY A 68 -3.92 -1.25 16.54
CA GLY A 68 -2.70 -1.29 15.73
C GLY A 68 -1.70 -0.17 16.01
N GLY A 69 -0.50 -0.28 15.45
CA GLY A 69 0.59 0.66 15.67
C GLY A 69 1.70 0.13 16.59
N LYS A 70 2.86 0.78 16.55
CA LYS A 70 3.96 0.50 17.50
C LYS A 70 3.49 0.90 18.90
N ARG A 71 3.45 -0.06 19.83
CA ARG A 71 3.30 0.22 21.26
C ARG A 71 4.72 0.37 21.81
N CYS A 72 5.08 1.60 22.15
CA CYS A 72 6.24 1.92 22.97
C CYS A 72 5.92 1.61 24.44
#